data_AF-A0AAW2M3A8-F1
#
_entry.id   AF-A0AAW2M3A8-F1
#
_cell.length_a   1.000
_cell.length_b   1.000
_cell.length_c   1.000
_cell.angle_alpha   90.00
_cell.angle_beta   90.00
_cell.angle_gamma   90.00
#
_symmetry.space_group_name_H-M   'P 1'
#
loop_
_entity.id
_entity.type
_entity.pdbx_description
1 polymer ?
#
loop_
_entity_poly.entity_id
_entity_poly.type
_entity_poly.pdbx_seq_one_letter_code
_entity_poly.pdbx_strand_id
1 'polypeptide(L)'
;MAAFHTRSNSFPSQSHPVMDVVEDHLCRLKSSESASTSTTSICANLDSLRDLHEDLNNLIQMPSVQQALSKGEGENWVNELLEESLRLVDLCGFSRDVVCLTKESIQDLESAIRRNGGEKATRDHILAYVASRKKINKMVNKCIKNLRSLNQNSTPLPAIGTMLKETEALDFSVLKSVLILLSGEKEGSKQRSWSLLSKFAQTKRVHSEVEQVTAAENLCSLNIHKSRKGMDNITLK
;
A
#
# COMPACT_ATOMS: atom_id res chain seq x y z
N MET A 1 -12.49 -67.60 -2.16
CA MET A 1 -12.86 -66.51 -3.08
C MET A 1 -12.42 -65.21 -2.42
N ALA A 2 -11.24 -64.69 -2.77
CA ALA A 2 -10.66 -63.52 -2.12
C ALA A 2 -11.28 -62.25 -2.74
N ALA A 3 -11.88 -61.40 -1.90
CA ALA A 3 -12.47 -60.14 -2.31
C ALA A 3 -11.37 -59.11 -2.61
N PHE A 4 -11.27 -58.70 -3.86
CA PHE A 4 -10.39 -57.61 -4.27
C PHE A 4 -11.04 -56.28 -3.90
N HIS A 5 -10.49 -55.60 -2.89
CA HIS A 5 -10.80 -54.19 -2.63
C HIS A 5 -10.02 -53.31 -3.60
N THR A 6 -10.69 -52.85 -4.65
CA THR A 6 -10.18 -51.79 -5.52
C THR A 6 -10.19 -50.48 -4.72
N ARG A 7 -9.02 -50.07 -4.20
CA ARG A 7 -8.84 -48.73 -3.62
C ARG A 7 -8.72 -47.72 -4.76
N SER A 8 -9.70 -46.85 -4.88
CA SER A 8 -9.65 -45.72 -5.81
C SER A 8 -8.66 -44.68 -5.28
N ASN A 9 -7.57 -44.45 -5.98
CA ASN A 9 -6.66 -43.35 -5.71
C ASN A 9 -7.25 -42.08 -6.36
N SER A 10 -8.03 -41.31 -5.59
CA SER A 10 -8.34 -39.93 -5.96
C SER A 10 -7.05 -39.11 -5.87
N PHE A 11 -6.50 -38.70 -7.03
CA PHE A 11 -5.52 -37.63 -7.06
C PHE A 11 -6.16 -36.36 -6.45
N PRO A 12 -5.41 -35.54 -5.69
CA PRO A 12 -5.93 -34.26 -5.25
C PRO A 12 -6.39 -33.48 -6.49
N SER A 13 -7.58 -32.89 -6.42
CA SER A 13 -8.11 -32.02 -7.45
C SER A 13 -7.06 -30.96 -7.76
N GLN A 14 -6.52 -30.99 -8.98
CA GLN A 14 -5.55 -30.00 -9.42
C GLN A 14 -6.25 -28.64 -9.41
N SER A 15 -5.81 -27.75 -8.52
CA SER A 15 -6.24 -26.35 -8.53
C SER A 15 -5.97 -25.75 -9.90
N HIS A 16 -6.81 -24.79 -10.30
CA HIS A 16 -6.66 -24.17 -11.62
C HIS A 16 -5.30 -23.43 -11.64
N PRO A 17 -4.46 -23.59 -12.68
CA PRO A 17 -3.09 -23.07 -12.69
C PRO A 17 -2.98 -21.56 -12.43
N VAL A 18 -4.03 -20.80 -12.78
CA VAL A 18 -4.10 -19.34 -12.49
C VAL A 18 -4.31 -19.04 -11.00
N MET A 19 -5.07 -19.89 -10.30
CA MET A 19 -5.29 -19.76 -8.85
C MET A 19 -3.99 -20.02 -8.08
N ASP A 20 -3.21 -21.01 -8.53
CA ASP A 20 -1.91 -21.34 -7.95
C ASP A 20 -0.89 -20.19 -8.11
N VAL A 21 -0.92 -19.48 -9.25
CA VAL A 21 -0.04 -18.34 -9.50
C VAL A 21 -0.33 -17.18 -8.56
N VAL A 22 -1.62 -16.83 -8.39
CA VAL A 22 -2.02 -15.75 -7.48
C VAL A 22 -1.69 -16.11 -6.03
N GLU A 23 -1.95 -17.36 -5.63
CA GLU A 23 -1.64 -17.85 -4.28
C GLU A 23 -0.12 -17.83 -3.99
N ASP A 24 0.72 -18.27 -4.93
CA ASP A 24 2.19 -18.16 -4.81
C ASP A 24 2.62 -16.71 -4.63
N HIS A 25 2.08 -15.82 -5.45
CA HIS A 25 2.46 -14.42 -5.42
C HIS A 25 2.06 -13.75 -4.09
N LEU A 26 0.87 -14.07 -3.59
CA LEU A 26 0.36 -13.64 -2.29
C LEU A 26 1.25 -14.14 -1.14
N CYS A 27 1.61 -15.42 -1.14
CA CYS A 27 2.52 -16.02 -0.16
C CYS A 27 3.90 -15.32 -0.16
N ARG A 28 4.43 -15.03 -1.35
CA ARG A 28 5.73 -14.36 -1.53
C ARG A 28 5.71 -12.93 -0.98
N LEU A 29 4.63 -12.19 -1.24
CA LEU A 29 4.48 -10.81 -0.79
C LEU A 29 4.36 -10.74 0.74
N LYS A 30 3.53 -11.61 1.32
CA LYS A 30 3.33 -11.75 2.78
C LYS A 30 4.64 -12.07 3.51
N SER A 31 5.48 -12.92 2.90
CA SER A 31 6.81 -13.25 3.43
C SER A 31 7.77 -12.06 3.38
N SER A 32 7.64 -11.18 2.38
CA SER A 32 8.50 -10.01 2.17
C SER A 32 8.11 -8.81 3.04
N GLU A 33 6.83 -8.69 3.39
CA GLU A 33 6.28 -7.63 4.26
C GLU A 33 6.90 -7.64 5.66
N SER A 34 7.15 -8.83 6.22
CA SER A 34 7.61 -9.03 7.60
C SER A 34 9.02 -8.48 7.87
N ALA A 35 9.77 -8.09 6.84
CA ALA A 35 11.20 -7.84 6.94
C ALA A 35 11.63 -6.38 6.82
N SER A 36 10.78 -5.43 6.40
CA SER A 36 11.37 -4.28 5.72
C SER A 36 10.63 -2.94 5.85
N THR A 37 11.26 -2.03 6.61
CA THR A 37 10.88 -0.60 6.75
C THR A 37 11.62 0.31 5.77
N SER A 38 12.49 -0.25 4.93
CA SER A 38 13.28 0.53 3.98
C SER A 38 12.42 1.06 2.84
N THR A 39 12.82 2.19 2.27
CA THR A 39 12.17 2.75 1.08
C THR A 39 12.19 1.80 -0.11
N THR A 40 13.33 1.16 -0.38
CA THR A 40 13.52 0.28 -1.54
C THR A 40 12.59 -0.93 -1.49
N SER A 41 12.40 -1.52 -0.30
CA SER A 41 11.44 -2.61 -0.13
C SER A 41 9.99 -2.16 -0.24
N ILE A 42 9.65 -0.96 0.23
CA ILE A 42 8.30 -0.42 0.09
C ILE A 42 7.98 -0.21 -1.39
N CYS A 43 8.91 0.33 -2.19
CA CYS A 43 8.75 0.43 -3.64
C CYS A 43 8.61 -0.95 -4.30
N ALA A 44 9.45 -1.92 -3.94
CA ALA A 44 9.35 -3.28 -4.48
C ALA A 44 8.02 -3.97 -4.12
N ASN A 45 7.49 -3.73 -2.92
CA ASN A 45 6.18 -4.22 -2.52
C ASN A 45 5.06 -3.55 -3.32
N LEU A 46 5.15 -2.24 -3.62
CA LEU A 46 4.20 -1.55 -4.50
C LEU A 46 4.22 -2.10 -5.93
N ASP A 47 5.41 -2.37 -6.48
CA ASP A 47 5.55 -3.01 -7.78
C ASP A 47 4.97 -4.42 -7.79
N SER A 48 5.21 -5.19 -6.74
CA SER A 48 4.68 -6.55 -6.61
C SER A 48 3.17 -6.56 -6.41
N LEU A 49 2.61 -5.58 -5.68
CA LEU A 49 1.15 -5.40 -5.58
C LEU A 49 0.53 -5.09 -6.94
N ARG A 50 1.14 -4.22 -7.75
CA ARG A 50 0.67 -3.98 -9.13
C ARG A 50 0.56 -5.29 -9.90
N ASP A 51 1.60 -6.12 -9.85
CA ASP A 51 1.63 -7.39 -10.58
C ASP A 51 0.57 -8.36 -10.03
N LEU A 52 0.38 -8.40 -8.70
CA LEU A 52 -0.67 -9.20 -8.06
C LEU A 52 -2.08 -8.78 -8.50
N HIS A 53 -2.33 -7.47 -8.59
CA HIS A 53 -3.62 -6.92 -9.05
C HIS A 53 -3.88 -7.23 -10.53
N GLU A 54 -2.84 -7.30 -11.36
CA GLU A 54 -2.97 -7.74 -12.76
C GLU A 54 -3.34 -9.24 -12.82
N ASP A 55 -2.70 -10.09 -12.03
CA ASP A 55 -3.02 -11.51 -11.94
C ASP A 55 -4.45 -11.75 -11.42
N LEU A 56 -4.87 -10.99 -10.41
CA LEU A 56 -6.24 -11.02 -9.89
C LEU A 56 -7.27 -10.55 -10.91
N ASN A 57 -6.97 -9.49 -11.66
CA ASN A 57 -7.84 -9.02 -12.73
C ASN A 57 -8.04 -10.12 -13.79
N ASN A 58 -6.96 -10.82 -14.18
CA ASN A 58 -7.05 -11.97 -15.09
C ASN A 58 -7.88 -13.12 -14.50
N LEU A 59 -7.73 -13.41 -13.20
CA LEU A 59 -8.50 -14.43 -12.49
C LEU A 59 -10.00 -14.09 -12.43
N ILE A 60 -10.36 -12.85 -12.09
CA ILE A 60 -11.76 -12.40 -11.97
C ILE A 60 -12.45 -12.37 -13.35
N GLN A 61 -11.72 -12.09 -14.43
CA GLN A 61 -12.26 -12.10 -15.79
C GLN A 61 -12.56 -13.51 -16.33
N MET A 62 -12.13 -14.57 -15.64
CA MET A 62 -12.42 -15.94 -16.07
C MET A 62 -13.92 -16.26 -15.98
N PRO A 63 -14.53 -16.88 -17.02
CA PRO A 63 -15.95 -17.21 -17.01
C PRO A 63 -16.38 -18.10 -15.83
N SER A 64 -15.51 -19.01 -15.39
CA SER A 64 -15.75 -19.88 -14.23
C SER A 64 -15.82 -19.12 -12.92
N VAL A 65 -14.97 -18.10 -12.75
CA VAL A 65 -14.96 -17.22 -11.57
C VAL A 65 -16.17 -16.29 -11.63
N GLN A 66 -16.44 -15.64 -12.77
CA GLN A 66 -17.62 -14.79 -12.93
C GLN A 66 -18.93 -15.54 -12.67
N GLN A 67 -19.03 -16.79 -13.13
CA GLN A 67 -20.20 -17.63 -12.87
C GLN A 67 -20.33 -18.01 -11.39
N ALA A 68 -19.22 -18.20 -10.68
CA ALA A 68 -19.23 -18.43 -9.24
C ALA A 68 -19.62 -17.16 -8.46
N LEU A 69 -19.19 -15.98 -8.92
CA LEU A 69 -19.56 -14.69 -8.34
C LEU A 69 -21.02 -14.31 -8.59
N SER A 70 -21.59 -14.70 -9.74
CA SER A 70 -22.97 -14.34 -10.13
C SER A 70 -24.05 -15.24 -9.53
N LYS A 71 -23.69 -16.40 -8.97
CA LYS A 71 -24.66 -17.28 -8.30
C LYS A 71 -25.08 -16.63 -6.97
N GLY A 72 -26.38 -16.49 -6.74
CA GLY A 72 -26.99 -15.67 -5.68
C GLY A 72 -26.58 -15.95 -4.22
N GLU A 73 -25.74 -16.94 -3.95
CA GLU A 73 -25.06 -17.11 -2.65
C GLU A 73 -23.92 -16.08 -2.46
N GLY A 74 -23.48 -15.40 -3.52
CA GLY A 74 -22.34 -14.48 -3.51
C GLY A 74 -22.63 -13.00 -3.25
N GLU A 75 -23.88 -12.57 -3.39
CA GLU A 75 -24.20 -11.13 -3.48
C GLU A 75 -23.85 -10.35 -2.20
N ASN A 76 -23.98 -10.97 -1.02
CA ASN A 76 -23.70 -10.31 0.25
C ASN A 76 -22.21 -10.07 0.50
N TRP A 77 -21.36 -11.09 0.31
CA TRP A 77 -19.92 -10.95 0.57
C TRP A 77 -19.20 -10.20 -0.57
N VAL A 78 -19.71 -10.29 -1.81
CA VAL A 78 -19.19 -9.51 -2.93
C VAL A 78 -19.44 -8.01 -2.70
N ASN A 79 -20.64 -7.64 -2.23
CA ASN A 79 -20.93 -6.25 -1.89
C ASN A 79 -20.07 -5.75 -0.71
N GLU A 80 -19.85 -6.57 0.31
CA GLU A 80 -18.94 -6.24 1.42
C GLU A 80 -17.51 -6.00 0.92
N LEU A 81 -16.99 -6.90 0.09
CA LEU A 81 -15.67 -6.76 -0.52
C LEU A 81 -15.55 -5.53 -1.42
N LEU A 82 -16.61 -5.19 -2.17
CA LEU A 82 -16.65 -3.98 -3.01
C LEU A 82 -16.61 -2.70 -2.17
N GLU A 83 -17.36 -2.65 -1.07
CA GLU A 83 -17.31 -1.53 -0.12
C GLU A 83 -15.91 -1.36 0.49
N GLU A 84 -15.25 -2.47 0.79
CA GLU A 84 -13.87 -2.46 1.29
C GLU A 84 -12.85 -2.05 0.23
N SER A 85 -13.03 -2.52 -1.00
CA SER A 85 -12.24 -2.10 -2.17
C SER A 85 -12.39 -0.60 -2.44
N LEU A 86 -13.60 -0.04 -2.27
CA LEU A 86 -13.83 1.40 -2.42
C LEU A 86 -13.03 2.20 -1.37
N ARG A 87 -13.00 1.73 -0.12
CA ARG A 87 -12.19 2.34 0.94
C ARG A 87 -10.70 2.27 0.63
N LEU A 88 -10.26 1.18 -0.01
CA LEU A 88 -8.88 1.04 -0.46
C LEU A 88 -8.54 2.06 -1.55
N VAL A 89 -9.44 2.28 -2.51
CA VAL A 89 -9.30 3.34 -3.53
C VAL A 89 -9.19 4.72 -2.88
N ASP A 90 -10.03 5.02 -1.88
CA ASP A 90 -9.94 6.27 -1.11
C ASP A 90 -8.58 6.40 -0.40
N LEU A 91 -8.09 5.31 0.19
CA LEU A 91 -6.78 5.29 0.86
C LEU A 91 -5.61 5.47 -0.13
N CYS A 92 -5.70 4.88 -1.33
CA CYS A 92 -4.76 5.12 -2.43
C CYS A 92 -4.76 6.59 -2.84
N GLY A 93 -5.93 7.20 -2.97
CA GLY A 93 -6.09 8.63 -3.25
C GLY A 93 -5.41 9.49 -2.18
N PHE A 94 -5.72 9.24 -0.91
CA PHE A 94 -5.10 9.92 0.22
C PHE A 94 -3.56 9.75 0.24
N SER A 95 -3.07 8.54 0.00
CA SER A 95 -1.63 8.23 -0.02
C SER A 95 -0.90 8.99 -1.12
N ARG A 96 -1.49 9.04 -2.32
CA ARG A 96 -0.97 9.85 -3.43
C ARG A 96 -0.91 11.33 -3.05
N ASP A 97 -1.95 11.87 -2.42
CA ASP A 97 -1.97 13.28 -2.01
C ASP A 97 -0.87 13.59 -0.97
N VAL A 98 -0.63 12.66 -0.04
CA VAL A 98 0.48 12.77 0.94
C VAL A 98 1.85 12.74 0.26
N VAL A 99 2.03 11.87 -0.75
CA VAL A 99 3.26 11.82 -1.57
C VAL A 99 3.46 13.17 -2.28
N CYS A 100 2.43 13.70 -2.94
CA CYS A 100 2.48 14.99 -3.64
C CYS A 100 2.84 16.14 -2.69
N LEU A 101 2.15 16.26 -1.56
CA LEU A 101 2.43 17.30 -0.56
C LEU A 101 3.86 17.21 -0.01
N THR A 102 4.35 16.00 0.20
CA THR A 102 5.73 15.78 0.66
C THR A 102 6.72 16.27 -0.41
N LYS A 103 6.52 15.84 -1.66
CA LYS A 103 7.33 16.25 -2.81
C LYS A 103 7.37 17.76 -2.98
N GLU A 104 6.22 18.42 -3.01
CA GLU A 104 6.11 19.88 -3.16
C GLU A 104 6.89 20.60 -2.06
N SER A 105 6.73 20.18 -0.80
CA SER A 105 7.45 20.82 0.32
C SER A 105 8.97 20.66 0.24
N ILE A 106 9.45 19.54 -0.28
CA ILE A 106 10.88 19.29 -0.51
C ILE A 106 11.38 20.17 -1.64
N GLN A 107 10.69 20.17 -2.78
CA GLN A 107 11.08 20.95 -3.96
C GLN A 107 11.10 22.46 -3.69
N ASP A 108 10.17 22.96 -2.88
CA ASP A 108 10.15 24.35 -2.44
C ASP A 108 11.37 24.69 -1.57
N LEU A 109 11.72 23.82 -0.62
CA LEU A 109 12.89 23.98 0.24
C LEU A 109 14.19 23.95 -0.56
N GLU A 110 14.36 22.96 -1.44
CA GLU A 110 15.54 22.83 -2.31
C GLU A 110 15.68 24.03 -3.25
N SER A 111 14.56 24.50 -3.80
CA SER A 111 14.56 25.67 -4.66
C SER A 111 14.92 26.94 -3.90
N ALA A 112 14.50 27.08 -2.63
CA ALA A 112 14.91 28.18 -1.77
C ALA A 112 16.41 28.15 -1.48
N ILE A 113 16.95 26.97 -1.14
CA ILE A 113 18.39 26.77 -0.90
C ILE A 113 19.19 27.14 -2.15
N ARG A 114 18.77 26.68 -3.34
CA ARG A 114 19.45 26.95 -4.62
C ARG A 114 19.45 28.44 -5.01
N ARG A 115 18.38 29.18 -4.71
CA ARG A 115 18.28 30.61 -5.05
C ARG A 115 19.15 31.51 -4.17
N ASN A 116 19.75 30.99 -3.09
CA ASN A 116 20.63 31.72 -2.18
C ASN A 116 20.08 33.09 -1.72
N GLY A 117 18.81 33.13 -1.31
CA GLY A 117 18.07 34.37 -0.96
C GLY A 117 18.47 35.03 0.37
N GLY A 118 19.64 34.69 0.93
CA GLY A 118 20.11 35.13 2.24
C GLY A 118 19.59 34.29 3.41
N GLU A 119 20.28 34.34 4.56
CA GLU A 119 20.04 33.46 5.71
C GLU A 119 18.61 33.53 6.26
N LYS A 120 18.01 34.73 6.29
CA LYS A 120 16.65 34.94 6.77
C LYS A 120 15.61 34.24 5.89
N ALA A 121 15.69 34.42 4.57
CA ALA A 121 14.76 33.79 3.62
C ALA A 121 14.87 32.26 3.67
N THR A 122 16.10 31.73 3.72
CA THR A 122 16.34 30.29 3.89
C THR A 122 15.72 29.76 5.18
N ARG A 123 15.84 30.50 6.29
CA ARG A 123 15.22 30.13 7.57
C ARG A 123 13.70 30.06 7.48
N ASP A 124 13.07 31.02 6.81
CA ASP A 124 11.61 31.06 6.66
C ASP A 124 11.10 29.85 5.84
N HIS A 125 11.80 29.47 4.78
CA HIS A 125 11.50 28.26 3.99
C HIS A 125 11.68 26.96 4.80
N ILE A 126 12.73 26.87 5.63
CA ILE A 126 12.91 25.73 6.55
C ILE A 126 11.74 25.63 7.53
N LEU A 127 11.29 26.76 8.10
CA LEU A 127 10.15 26.78 9.02
C LEU A 127 8.85 26.36 8.32
N ALA A 128 8.63 26.80 7.08
CA ALA A 128 7.49 26.38 6.26
C ALA A 128 7.51 24.87 5.97
N TYR A 129 8.67 24.31 5.60
CA TYR A 129 8.85 22.88 5.42
C TYR A 129 8.51 22.11 6.70
N VAL A 130 9.07 22.50 7.85
CA VAL A 130 8.79 21.86 9.15
C VAL A 130 7.30 21.94 9.51
N ALA A 131 6.62 23.05 9.20
CA ALA A 131 5.19 23.18 9.40
C ALA A 131 4.39 22.23 8.50
N SER A 132 4.78 22.09 7.23
CA SER A 132 4.19 21.12 6.29
C SER A 132 4.35 19.69 6.80
N ARG A 133 5.56 19.30 7.24
CA ARG A 133 5.82 17.97 7.81
C ARG A 133 4.92 17.67 9.02
N LYS A 134 4.73 18.63 9.92
CA LYS A 134 3.81 18.49 11.06
C LYS A 134 2.35 18.32 10.61
N LYS A 135 1.92 19.03 9.56
CA LYS A 135 0.58 18.90 9.00
C LYS A 135 0.36 17.52 8.38
N ILE A 136 1.31 17.05 7.55
CA ILE A 136 1.30 15.72 6.94
C ILE A 136 1.21 14.64 8.02
N ASN A 137 2.07 14.70 9.04
CA ASN A 137 2.04 13.74 10.14
C ASN A 137 0.68 13.70 10.85
N LYS A 138 0.06 14.86 11.13
CA LYS A 138 -1.29 14.91 11.72
C LYS A 138 -2.36 14.26 10.83
N MET A 139 -2.32 14.51 9.52
CA MET A 139 -3.27 13.93 8.57
C MET A 139 -3.12 12.42 8.48
N VAL A 140 -1.89 11.93 8.34
CA VAL A 140 -1.57 10.50 8.31
C VAL A 140 -2.03 9.81 9.60
N ASN A 141 -1.69 10.37 10.76
CA ASN A 141 -2.08 9.80 12.04
C ASN A 141 -3.60 9.77 12.26
N LYS A 142 -4.33 10.75 11.71
CA LYS A 142 -5.80 10.73 11.72
C LYS A 142 -6.33 9.59 10.82
N CYS A 143 -5.78 9.45 9.62
CA CYS A 143 -6.15 8.37 8.69
C CYS A 143 -5.91 6.98 9.32
N ILE A 144 -4.70 6.70 9.81
CA ILE A 144 -4.34 5.40 10.41
C ILE A 144 -5.24 5.06 11.61
N LYS A 145 -5.62 6.06 12.43
CA LYS A 145 -6.55 5.84 13.55
C LYS A 145 -7.95 5.43 13.08
N ASN A 146 -8.45 6.04 12.01
CA ASN A 146 -9.76 5.72 11.44
C ASN A 146 -9.78 4.32 10.79
N LEU A 147 -8.65 3.85 10.26
CA LEU A 147 -8.54 2.51 9.66
C LEU A 147 -8.61 1.39 10.71
N ARG A 148 -8.12 1.62 11.94
CA ARG A 148 -8.04 0.59 12.98
C ARG A 148 -9.41 0.16 13.54
N SER A 149 -10.46 0.95 13.34
CA SER A 149 -11.80 0.67 13.91
C SER A 149 -12.65 -0.28 13.08
N LEU A 150 -12.13 -0.89 12.01
CA LEU A 150 -12.96 -1.49 10.96
C LEU A 150 -12.85 -3.03 10.81
N ASN A 151 -11.86 -3.67 11.43
CA ASN A 151 -11.57 -5.10 11.19
C ASN A 151 -12.24 -6.03 12.21
N GLN A 152 -13.57 -6.10 12.22
CA GLN A 152 -14.29 -7.15 12.97
C GLN A 152 -15.55 -7.50 12.21
N ASN A 153 -15.46 -8.47 11.32
CA ASN A 153 -16.45 -9.52 11.03
C ASN A 153 -15.85 -10.41 9.93
N SER A 154 -15.75 -11.72 10.17
CA SER A 154 -15.34 -12.68 9.14
C SER A 154 -16.55 -13.52 8.77
N THR A 155 -17.21 -13.16 7.68
CA THR A 155 -18.14 -14.06 7.01
C THR A 155 -17.34 -15.21 6.36
N PRO A 156 -17.84 -16.45 6.33
CA PRO A 156 -17.19 -17.53 5.59
C PRO A 156 -17.13 -17.18 4.10
N LEU A 157 -15.93 -16.98 3.57
CA LEU A 157 -15.71 -16.64 2.16
C LEU A 157 -15.35 -17.90 1.34
N PRO A 158 -15.77 -17.98 0.07
CA PRO A 158 -15.23 -18.97 -0.86
C PRO A 158 -13.74 -18.70 -1.14
N ALA A 159 -13.03 -19.66 -1.74
CA ALA A 159 -11.59 -19.56 -2.02
C ALA A 159 -11.17 -18.25 -2.72
N ILE A 160 -11.95 -17.81 -3.71
CA ILE A 160 -11.69 -16.53 -4.40
C ILE A 160 -11.90 -15.32 -3.47
N GLY A 161 -12.92 -15.37 -2.60
CA GLY A 161 -13.18 -14.31 -1.64
C GLY A 161 -12.09 -14.22 -0.58
N THR A 162 -11.57 -15.36 -0.10
CA THR A 162 -10.43 -15.37 0.83
C THR A 162 -9.17 -14.78 0.20
N MET A 163 -8.85 -15.11 -1.06
CA MET A 163 -7.69 -14.55 -1.75
C MET A 163 -7.80 -13.03 -1.95
N LEU A 164 -8.98 -12.55 -2.34
CA LEU A 164 -9.24 -11.12 -2.48
C LEU A 164 -9.12 -10.40 -1.14
N LYS A 165 -9.62 -11.02 -0.06
CA LYS A 165 -9.54 -10.45 1.28
C LYS A 165 -8.12 -10.38 1.82
N GLU A 166 -7.30 -11.39 1.53
CA GLU A 166 -5.88 -11.37 1.88
C GLU A 166 -5.10 -10.34 1.07
N THR A 167 -5.42 -10.17 -0.22
CA THR A 167 -4.84 -9.13 -1.07
C THR A 167 -5.14 -7.74 -0.51
N GLU A 168 -6.39 -7.48 -0.16
CA GLU A 168 -6.81 -6.22 0.45
C GLU A 168 -6.03 -5.92 1.73
N ALA A 169 -5.80 -6.93 2.58
CA ALA A 169 -5.00 -6.77 3.79
C ALA A 169 -3.54 -6.39 3.49
N LEU A 170 -2.95 -6.96 2.43
CA LEU A 170 -1.62 -6.61 1.95
C LEU A 170 -1.59 -5.18 1.41
N ASP A 171 -2.59 -4.78 0.62
CA ASP A 171 -2.71 -3.42 0.11
C ASP A 171 -2.77 -2.40 1.25
N PHE A 172 -3.62 -2.64 2.25
CA PHE A 172 -3.69 -1.80 3.44
C PHE A 172 -2.36 -1.69 4.16
N SER A 173 -1.63 -2.80 4.30
CA SER A 173 -0.35 -2.81 5.00
C SER A 173 0.73 -2.04 4.25
N VAL A 174 0.84 -2.23 2.93
CA VAL A 174 1.80 -1.51 2.09
C VAL A 174 1.47 -0.02 2.05
N LEU A 175 0.22 0.36 1.86
CA LEU A 175 -0.21 1.77 1.89
C LEU A 175 0.04 2.40 3.26
N LYS A 176 -0.27 1.69 4.35
CA LYS A 176 0.06 2.14 5.71
C LYS A 176 1.57 2.37 5.87
N SER A 177 2.40 1.48 5.34
CA SER A 177 3.87 1.61 5.38
C SER A 177 4.36 2.83 4.61
N VAL A 178 3.80 3.10 3.42
CA VAL A 178 4.05 4.32 2.64
C VAL A 178 3.70 5.56 3.45
N LEU A 179 2.51 5.59 4.06
CA LEU A 179 2.06 6.72 4.87
C LEU A 179 2.95 6.97 6.10
N ILE A 180 3.37 5.91 6.79
CA ILE A 180 4.28 5.99 7.94
C ILE A 180 5.66 6.53 7.54
N LEU A 181 6.22 6.01 6.43
CA LEU A 181 7.48 6.50 5.88
C LEU A 181 7.40 8.01 5.59
N LEU A 182 6.31 8.44 4.95
CA LEU A 182 6.09 9.84 4.57
C LEU A 182 5.67 10.73 5.73
N SER A 183 5.21 10.19 6.86
CA SER A 183 4.93 11.00 8.06
C SER A 183 6.17 11.26 8.91
N GLY A 184 7.28 10.57 8.63
CA GLY A 184 8.53 10.64 9.38
C GLY A 184 8.45 9.97 10.76
N GLU A 185 7.41 9.16 11.00
CA GLU A 185 7.21 8.45 12.26
C GLU A 185 7.87 7.07 12.16
N LYS A 186 8.89 6.80 12.98
CA LYS A 186 9.40 5.42 13.10
C LYS A 186 8.38 4.59 13.87
N GLU A 187 7.83 3.57 13.23
CA GLU A 187 7.05 2.52 13.89
C GLU A 187 7.94 1.88 14.96
N GLY A 188 7.75 2.27 16.23
CA GLY A 188 8.47 1.67 17.36
C GLY A 188 8.94 2.59 18.50
N SER A 189 8.95 3.92 18.39
CA SER A 189 9.35 4.74 19.56
C SER A 189 8.14 5.27 20.33
N LYS A 190 7.64 4.47 21.28
CA LYS A 190 7.06 5.01 22.52
C LYS A 190 8.17 5.70 23.34
N GLN A 191 8.92 6.64 22.76
CA GLN A 191 9.87 7.44 23.51
C GLN A 191 9.15 8.69 24.00
N ARG A 192 8.41 8.44 25.08
CA ARG A 192 7.98 9.42 26.05
C ARG A 192 9.23 10.11 26.61
N SER A 193 9.72 11.16 25.96
CA SER A 193 10.47 12.23 26.61
C SER A 193 10.96 13.25 25.59
N TRP A 194 10.40 14.44 25.71
CA TRP A 194 11.04 15.68 25.31
C TRP A 194 12.21 16.00 26.26
N SER A 195 13.10 15.03 26.52
CA SER A 195 14.29 15.27 27.34
C SER A 195 15.33 16.01 26.50
N LEU A 196 15.18 17.32 26.50
CA LEU A 196 16.23 18.30 26.75
C LEU A 196 17.52 18.13 25.93
N LEU A 197 17.65 18.99 24.92
CA LEU A 197 18.90 19.58 24.45
C LEU A 197 20.14 18.65 24.34
N SER A 198 20.45 18.17 23.13
CA SER A 198 21.85 17.92 22.79
C SER A 198 22.19 18.46 21.40
N LYS A 199 23.17 19.36 21.38
CA LYS A 199 23.68 20.13 20.24
C LYS A 199 24.45 19.29 19.19
N PHE A 200 24.08 18.02 19.00
CA PHE A 200 24.70 17.12 18.01
C PHE A 200 23.68 16.25 17.25
N ALA A 201 22.41 16.63 17.25
CA ALA A 201 21.35 15.88 16.55
C ALA A 201 21.17 16.23 15.07
N GLN A 202 22.02 17.09 14.49
CA GLN A 202 21.83 17.55 13.12
C GLN A 202 22.22 16.47 12.10
N THR A 203 23.25 15.67 12.33
CA THR A 203 23.66 14.58 11.42
C THR A 203 22.67 13.42 11.38
N LYS A 204 22.07 13.03 12.52
CA LYS A 204 21.11 11.92 12.56
C LYS A 204 19.73 12.29 12.00
N ARG A 205 19.30 13.54 12.21
CA ARG A 205 18.06 14.07 11.63
C ARG A 205 18.21 14.33 10.13
N VAL A 206 19.34 14.89 9.70
CA VAL A 206 19.64 15.09 8.27
C VAL A 206 19.70 13.75 7.53
N HIS A 207 20.27 12.69 8.12
CA HIS A 207 20.25 11.37 7.47
C HIS A 207 18.84 10.80 7.28
N SER A 208 17.98 10.90 8.31
CA SER A 208 16.58 10.45 8.22
C SER A 208 15.72 11.32 7.29
N GLU A 209 16.08 12.59 7.12
CA GLU A 209 15.40 13.56 6.27
C GLU A 209 15.85 13.40 4.80
N VAL A 210 17.14 13.13 4.55
CA VAL A 210 17.68 12.76 3.24
C VAL A 210 17.11 11.43 2.76
N GLU A 211 17.02 10.42 3.63
CA GLU A 211 16.41 9.12 3.29
C GLU A 211 14.92 9.27 2.92
N GLN A 212 14.20 10.16 3.62
CA GLN A 212 12.80 10.53 3.29
C GLN A 212 12.67 11.34 2.00
N VAL A 213 13.61 12.23 1.70
CA VAL A 213 13.66 12.97 0.42
C VAL A 213 13.86 11.99 -0.72
N THR A 214 14.86 11.12 -0.64
CA THR A 214 15.07 10.05 -1.62
C THR A 214 13.88 9.09 -1.68
N ALA A 215 13.18 8.86 -0.57
CA ALA A 215 11.98 8.04 -0.55
C ALA A 215 10.80 8.67 -1.29
N ALA A 216 10.53 9.94 -1.03
CA ALA A 216 9.50 10.69 -1.74
C ALA A 216 9.85 10.79 -3.23
N GLU A 217 11.10 11.03 -3.59
CA GLU A 217 11.57 11.05 -4.98
C GLU A 217 11.42 9.68 -5.67
N ASN A 218 11.81 8.59 -5.01
CA ASN A 218 11.66 7.23 -5.53
C ASN A 218 10.19 6.84 -5.68
N LEU A 219 9.34 7.14 -4.70
CA LEU A 219 7.89 6.94 -4.77
C LEU A 219 7.23 7.82 -5.86
N CYS A 220 7.72 9.04 -6.05
CA CYS A 220 7.26 9.93 -7.13
C CYS A 220 7.76 9.48 -8.52
N SER A 221 8.82 8.69 -8.57
CA SER A 221 9.41 8.14 -9.80
C SER A 221 8.75 6.82 -10.22
N LEU A 222 8.03 6.13 -9.32
CA LEU A 222 7.03 5.15 -9.75
C LEU A 222 6.05 5.88 -10.68
N ASN A 223 5.92 5.39 -11.91
CA ASN A 223 5.23 6.06 -13.01
C ASN A 223 3.71 6.26 -12.80
N ILE A 224 3.30 7.14 -11.89
CA ILE A 224 1.89 7.52 -11.65
C ILE A 224 1.25 8.09 -12.93
N HIS A 225 2.06 8.61 -13.87
CA HIS A 225 1.58 9.19 -15.13
C HIS A 225 1.33 8.21 -16.27
N LYS A 226 1.72 6.92 -16.18
CA LYS A 226 1.55 5.99 -17.32
C LYS A 226 0.12 5.42 -17.41
N SER A 227 -0.64 5.42 -16.31
CA SER A 227 -1.98 4.82 -16.27
C SER A 227 -3.09 5.67 -16.92
N ARG A 228 -2.90 6.99 -17.09
CA ARG A 228 -3.93 7.84 -17.71
C ARG A 228 -4.18 7.53 -19.19
N LYS A 229 -3.28 6.84 -19.88
CA LYS A 229 -3.34 6.68 -21.35
C LYS A 229 -4.23 5.53 -21.84
N GLY A 230 -4.90 4.79 -20.96
CA GLY A 230 -5.70 3.62 -21.32
C GLY A 230 -7.20 3.66 -20.97
N MET A 231 -7.68 4.64 -20.17
CA MET A 231 -9.06 4.62 -19.67
C MET A 231 -10.08 5.40 -20.52
N ASP A 232 -9.63 6.21 -21.49
CA ASP A 232 -10.53 7.07 -22.27
C ASP A 232 -11.20 6.35 -23.47
N ASN A 233 -11.03 5.02 -23.60
CA ASN A 233 -11.43 4.27 -24.80
C ASN A 233 -12.50 3.20 -24.52
N ILE A 234 -13.46 3.44 -23.63
CA ILE A 234 -14.70 2.64 -23.60
C ILE A 234 -15.80 3.49 -24.22
N THR A 235 -15.80 3.55 -25.55
CA THR A 235 -16.98 3.97 -26.31
C THR A 235 -18.01 2.85 -26.20
N LEU A 236 -19.07 3.10 -25.42
CA LEU A 236 -20.27 2.28 -25.41
C LEU A 236 -20.83 2.17 -26.83
N LYS A 237 -20.91 0.94 -27.34
CA LYS A 237 -21.68 0.59 -28.52
C LYS A 237 -22.52 -0.64 -28.20
#